data_AF-A0A938GHT2-F1
#
_entry.id   AF-A0A938GHT2-F1
#
_cell.length_a   1.000
_cell.length_b   1.000
_cell.length_c   1.000
_cell.angle_alpha   90.00
_cell.angle_beta   90.00
_cell.angle_gamma   90.00
#
_symmetry.space_group_name_H-M   'P 1'
#
loop_
_entity.id
_entity.type
_entity.pdbx_description
1 polymer ?
#
loop_
_entity_poly.entity_id
_entity_poly.type
_entity_poly.pdbx_seq_one_letter_code
_entity_poly.pdbx_strand_id
1 'polypeptide(L)'
;MSTVIQNRYDFVYLFDCKDGNPNGDPDAANAPRIDPQDMRGLVSDVCLKRKIRNFVLSSGGNGNDIFIQQKSPLNPRIEAACLEQKPPLPTHRKSAGKWDKEKAKERPPAEIDQLQTALCARYFDVRAFGGVLSTGPNAGQIRGPVQLTFSRSVDPVQPLDLGITRVADVDKPQDS
;
A
#
# COMPACT_ATOMS: atom_id res chain seq x y z
N MET A 1 23.40 0.12 7.33
CA MET A 1 22.03 0.25 7.86
C MET A 1 21.80 1.71 8.21
N SER A 2 20.67 2.28 7.80
CA SER A 2 20.31 3.63 8.21
C SER A 2 20.05 3.65 9.72
N THR A 3 20.51 4.70 10.39
CA THR A 3 20.24 4.93 11.81
C THR A 3 18.74 5.09 12.03
N VAL A 4 18.21 4.39 13.05
CA VAL A 4 16.81 4.52 13.46
C VAL A 4 16.56 5.96 13.91
N ILE A 5 15.40 6.51 13.53
CA ILE A 5 14.98 7.85 13.98
C ILE A 5 14.94 7.91 15.51
N GLN A 6 15.54 8.97 16.07
CA GLN A 6 15.62 9.16 17.52
C GLN A 6 14.51 10.07 18.08
N ASN A 7 13.83 10.81 17.20
CA ASN A 7 12.82 11.78 17.56
C ASN A 7 11.47 11.42 16.97
N ARG A 8 10.40 11.84 17.65
CA ARG A 8 9.06 11.88 17.09
C ARG A 8 8.91 13.11 16.20
N TYR A 9 8.27 12.94 15.05
CA TYR A 9 7.98 14.02 14.11
C TYR A 9 6.48 14.11 13.87
N ASP A 10 5.97 15.33 13.91
CA ASP A 10 4.64 15.67 13.39
C ASP A 10 4.86 16.65 12.23
N PHE A 11 4.01 16.57 11.20
CA PHE A 11 4.14 17.43 10.02
C PHE A 11 2.77 17.75 9.43
N VAL A 12 2.70 18.89 8.75
CA VAL A 12 1.56 19.28 7.92
C VAL A 12 2.03 19.27 6.48
N TYR A 13 1.30 18.57 5.62
CA TYR A 13 1.56 18.51 4.19
C TYR A 13 0.46 19.24 3.44
N LEU A 14 0.80 20.38 2.83
CA LEU A 14 -0.11 21.15 1.99
C LEU A 14 0.15 20.80 0.52
N PHE A 15 -0.93 20.57 -0.22
CA PHE A 15 -0.90 20.36 -1.66
C PHE A 15 -2.17 20.96 -2.27
N ASP A 16 -2.08 21.33 -3.54
CA ASP A 16 -3.21 21.79 -4.34
C ASP A 16 -3.55 20.80 -5.45
N CYS A 17 -4.73 20.98 -6.04
CA CYS A 17 -5.14 20.29 -7.24
C CYS A 17 -5.87 21.29 -8.12
N LYS A 18 -5.34 21.50 -9.32
CA LYS A 18 -5.93 22.39 -10.32
C LYS A 18 -6.59 21.57 -11.42
N ASP A 19 -7.84 21.89 -11.73
CA ASP A 19 -8.63 21.31 -12.83
C ASP A 19 -8.56 19.78 -12.88
N GLY A 20 -8.66 19.14 -11.71
CA GLY A 20 -8.44 17.70 -11.57
C GLY A 20 -9.14 17.06 -10.40
N ASN A 21 -9.01 15.74 -10.31
CA ASN A 21 -9.59 14.94 -9.24
C ASN A 21 -8.47 14.29 -8.39
N PRO A 22 -8.19 14.78 -7.17
CA PRO A 22 -7.08 14.30 -6.37
C PRO A 22 -7.34 12.91 -5.75
N ASN A 23 -8.61 12.57 -5.51
CA ASN A 23 -9.05 11.28 -4.98
C ASN A 23 -10.50 11.01 -5.37
N GLY A 24 -10.69 10.15 -6.38
CA GLY A 24 -12.02 9.72 -6.80
C GLY A 24 -12.70 8.77 -5.79
N ASP A 25 -14.02 8.82 -5.77
CA ASP A 25 -14.88 7.93 -5.00
C ASP A 25 -15.43 6.78 -5.88
N PRO A 26 -15.06 5.52 -5.63
CA PRO A 26 -15.58 4.38 -6.40
C PRO A 26 -17.10 4.22 -6.26
N ASP A 27 -17.71 4.74 -5.19
CA ASP A 27 -19.15 4.62 -4.95
C ASP A 27 -19.94 5.79 -5.55
N ALA A 28 -19.27 6.87 -5.97
CA ALA A 28 -19.89 8.06 -6.58
C ALA A 28 -19.35 8.34 -7.98
N ALA A 29 -19.36 7.33 -8.85
CA ALA A 29 -18.93 7.43 -10.26
C ALA A 29 -17.55 8.09 -10.45
N ASN A 30 -16.62 7.85 -9.51
CA ASN A 30 -15.29 8.44 -9.48
C ASN A 30 -15.26 9.98 -9.35
N ALA A 31 -16.34 10.62 -8.87
CA ALA A 31 -16.32 12.03 -8.48
C ALA A 31 -15.33 12.26 -7.32
N PRO A 32 -14.82 13.49 -7.11
CA PRO A 32 -14.02 13.81 -5.93
C PRO A 32 -14.75 13.43 -4.65
N ARG A 33 -14.04 12.84 -3.69
CA ARG A 33 -14.61 12.56 -2.36
C ARG A 33 -14.89 13.86 -1.62
N ILE A 34 -16.08 13.98 -1.03
CA ILE A 34 -16.53 15.18 -0.31
C ILE A 34 -17.16 14.75 1.02
N ASP A 35 -16.91 15.51 2.08
CA ASP A 35 -17.60 15.36 3.36
C ASP A 35 -19.03 15.93 3.25
N PRO A 36 -20.09 15.13 3.44
CA PRO A 36 -21.46 15.58 3.24
C PRO A 36 -21.94 16.62 4.26
N GLN A 37 -21.21 16.82 5.37
CA GLN A 37 -21.62 17.76 6.41
C GLN A 37 -21.17 19.20 6.13
N ASP A 38 -19.95 19.38 5.63
CA ASP A 38 -19.32 20.70 5.43
C ASP A 38 -18.83 20.95 4.00
N MET A 39 -19.07 20.01 3.09
CA MET A 39 -18.73 20.07 1.66
C MET A 39 -17.24 20.22 1.37
N ARG A 40 -16.36 19.90 2.33
CA ARG A 40 -14.91 19.88 2.08
C ARG A 40 -14.48 18.64 1.31
N GLY A 41 -13.51 18.82 0.43
CA GLY A 41 -12.88 17.74 -0.31
C GLY A 41 -12.07 16.85 0.63
N LEU A 42 -12.15 15.54 0.42
CA LEU A 42 -11.45 14.52 1.17
C LEU A 42 -10.40 13.82 0.29
N VAL A 43 -9.21 13.65 0.84
CA VAL A 43 -8.19 12.75 0.28
C VAL A 43 -7.82 11.74 1.36
N SER A 44 -8.13 10.48 1.09
CA SER A 44 -7.85 9.39 2.02
C SER A 44 -6.35 9.21 2.25
N ASP A 45 -5.99 8.78 3.45
CA ASP A 45 -4.62 8.43 3.80
C ASP A 45 -4.07 7.32 2.89
N VAL A 46 -4.90 6.33 2.52
CA VAL A 46 -4.53 5.25 1.61
C VAL A 46 -4.18 5.76 0.21
N CYS A 47 -4.87 6.81 -0.29
CA CYS A 47 -4.53 7.46 -1.55
C CYS A 47 -3.13 8.09 -1.50
N LEU A 48 -2.82 8.84 -0.44
CA LEU A 48 -1.50 9.45 -0.26
C LEU A 48 -0.41 8.38 -0.09
N LYS A 49 -0.66 7.35 0.73
CA LYS A 49 0.26 6.21 0.89
C LYS A 49 0.52 5.51 -0.45
N ARG A 50 -0.48 5.41 -1.35
CA ARG A 50 -0.27 4.88 -2.71
C ARG A 50 0.66 5.76 -3.54
N LYS A 51 0.47 7.09 -3.52
CA LYS A 51 1.36 8.03 -4.22
C LYS A 51 2.81 7.93 -3.71
N ILE A 52 3.00 7.85 -2.40
CA ILE A 52 4.33 7.66 -1.78
C ILE A 52 4.95 6.33 -2.23
N ARG A 53 4.20 5.22 -2.19
CA ARG A 53 4.69 3.91 -2.68
C ARG A 53 5.13 3.97 -4.15
N ASN A 54 4.32 4.60 -5.01
CA ASN A 54 4.65 4.72 -6.43
C ASN A 54 5.92 5.54 -6.65
N PHE A 55 6.08 6.65 -5.93
CA PHE A 55 7.26 7.49 -5.99
C PHE A 55 8.54 6.77 -5.51
N VAL A 56 8.45 6.01 -4.41
CA VAL A 56 9.59 5.23 -3.90
C VAL A 56 9.95 4.12 -4.90
N LEU A 57 8.95 3.43 -5.47
CA LEU A 57 9.18 2.41 -6.49
C LEU A 57 9.84 2.98 -7.74
N SER A 58 9.45 4.18 -8.20
CA SER A 58 10.07 4.83 -9.36
C SER A 58 11.47 5.35 -9.07
N SER A 59 11.74 5.78 -7.84
CA SER A 59 13.06 6.25 -7.41
C SER A 59 14.06 5.10 -7.25
N GLY A 60 13.56 3.89 -6.97
CA GLY A 60 14.37 2.70 -6.79
C GLY A 60 15.27 2.74 -5.55
N GLY A 61 16.29 1.89 -5.55
CA GLY A 61 17.28 1.77 -4.47
C GLY A 61 17.13 0.49 -3.64
N ASN A 62 18.24 0.07 -3.05
CA ASN A 62 18.26 -1.15 -2.23
C ASN A 62 17.42 -0.95 -0.96
N GLY A 63 16.53 -1.90 -0.65
CA GLY A 63 15.61 -1.82 0.49
C GLY A 63 14.40 -0.89 0.31
N ASN A 64 14.14 -0.46 -0.92
CA ASN A 64 13.01 0.39 -1.31
C ASN A 64 11.94 -0.35 -2.14
N ASP A 65 11.96 -1.68 -2.14
CA ASP A 65 10.90 -2.47 -2.78
C ASP A 65 9.55 -2.15 -2.12
N ILE A 66 8.47 -2.38 -2.86
CA ILE A 66 7.10 -2.19 -2.37
C ILE A 66 6.39 -3.54 -2.24
N PHE A 67 5.93 -3.85 -1.04
CA PHE A 67 5.24 -5.09 -0.73
C PHE A 67 3.82 -5.13 -1.30
N ILE A 68 3.07 -4.03 -1.22
CA ILE A 68 1.70 -3.95 -1.75
C ILE A 68 1.73 -3.47 -3.21
N GLN A 69 1.70 -4.42 -4.14
CA GLN A 69 1.67 -4.16 -5.58
C GLN A 69 0.40 -4.72 -6.24
N GLN A 70 -0.03 -4.08 -7.32
CA GLN A 70 -1.21 -4.52 -8.07
C GLN A 70 -0.93 -5.88 -8.73
N LYS A 71 -1.91 -6.80 -8.69
CA LYS A 71 -1.83 -8.14 -9.30
C LYS A 71 -0.69 -9.04 -8.78
N SER A 72 -0.06 -8.73 -7.65
CA SER A 72 0.99 -9.56 -7.05
C SER A 72 0.50 -10.19 -5.74
N PRO A 73 0.51 -11.54 -5.61
CA PRO A 73 0.13 -12.19 -4.36
C PRO A 73 1.17 -11.96 -3.26
N LEU A 74 0.70 -11.79 -2.02
CA LEU A 74 1.56 -11.47 -0.86
C LEU A 74 2.29 -12.69 -0.31
N ASN A 75 1.63 -13.86 -0.26
CA ASN A 75 2.17 -15.06 0.39
C ASN A 75 3.50 -15.55 -0.22
N PRO A 76 3.72 -15.55 -1.55
CA PRO A 76 5.01 -15.93 -2.12
C PRO A 76 6.17 -15.03 -1.71
N ARG A 77 5.91 -13.75 -1.39
CA ARG A 77 6.94 -12.81 -0.90
C ARG A 77 7.34 -13.13 0.53
N ILE A 78 6.37 -13.49 1.36
CA ILE A 78 6.61 -13.95 2.73
C ILE A 78 7.35 -15.31 2.71
N GLU A 79 6.99 -16.19 1.78
CA GLU A 79 7.67 -17.47 1.58
C GLU A 79 9.13 -17.28 1.19
N ALA A 80 9.41 -16.40 0.21
CA ALA A 80 10.77 -16.06 -0.17
C ALA A 80 11.58 -15.56 1.03
N ALA A 81 11.00 -14.69 1.86
CA ALA A 81 11.65 -14.20 3.08
C ALA A 81 11.95 -15.32 4.11
N CYS A 82 11.15 -16.40 4.15
CA CYS A 82 11.42 -17.57 5.00
C CYS A 82 12.60 -18.38 4.46
N LEU A 83 12.66 -18.58 3.14
CA LEU A 83 13.69 -19.37 2.47
C LEU A 83 15.05 -18.66 2.43
N GLU A 84 15.05 -17.32 2.39
CA GLU A 84 16.26 -16.49 2.37
C GLU A 84 16.97 -16.43 3.76
N GLN A 85 16.32 -16.88 4.84
CA GLN A 85 16.95 -16.95 6.18
C GLN A 85 18.05 -18.00 6.28
N LYS A 86 18.97 -17.81 7.23
CA LYS A 86 20.07 -18.75 7.52
C LYS A 86 20.10 -19.06 9.03
N PRO A 87 19.59 -20.22 9.49
CA PRO A 87 18.96 -21.30 8.72
C PRO A 87 17.59 -20.89 8.13
N PRO A 88 17.14 -21.57 7.05
CA PRO A 88 15.84 -21.29 6.45
C PRO A 88 14.71 -21.63 7.43
N LEU A 89 13.71 -20.74 7.49
CA LEU A 89 12.54 -20.92 8.35
C LEU A 89 11.49 -21.79 7.64
N PRO A 90 10.69 -22.55 8.40
CA PRO A 90 9.65 -23.39 7.82
C PRO A 90 8.65 -22.53 7.03
N THR A 91 8.29 -22.90 5.81
CA THR A 91 7.30 -22.12 5.02
C THR A 91 5.85 -22.49 5.36
N HIS A 92 5.66 -23.65 6.03
CA HIS A 92 4.36 -24.28 6.27
C HIS A 92 3.53 -24.50 4.98
N ARG A 93 4.20 -24.66 3.84
CA ARG A 93 3.55 -24.98 2.56
C ARG A 93 3.23 -26.46 2.48
N LYS A 94 1.99 -26.80 2.12
CA LYS A 94 1.54 -28.17 1.80
C LYS A 94 1.83 -28.47 0.33
N SER A 95 1.94 -29.76 0.00
CA SER A 95 2.18 -30.27 -1.37
C SER A 95 1.14 -29.78 -2.41
N ALA A 96 -0.08 -29.45 -1.99
CA ALA A 96 -1.14 -28.93 -2.85
C ALA A 96 -1.10 -27.40 -3.08
N GLY A 97 0.01 -26.71 -2.76
CA GLY A 97 0.12 -25.25 -2.88
C GLY A 97 -0.72 -24.46 -1.86
N LYS A 98 -1.31 -25.15 -0.88
CA LYS A 98 -2.03 -24.55 0.26
C LYS A 98 -1.07 -24.37 1.46
N TRP A 99 -1.45 -23.50 2.39
CA TRP A 99 -0.67 -23.21 3.61
C TRP A 99 -1.26 -23.91 4.83
N ASP A 100 -0.42 -24.42 5.72
CA ASP A 100 -0.83 -25.02 6.98
C ASP A 100 -1.11 -23.94 8.02
N LYS A 101 -2.36 -23.46 8.06
CA LYS A 101 -2.76 -22.32 8.88
C LYS A 101 -2.61 -22.56 10.39
N GLU A 102 -2.72 -23.80 10.86
CA GLU A 102 -2.57 -24.13 12.28
C GLU A 102 -1.11 -23.97 12.70
N LYS A 103 -0.20 -24.67 12.02
CA LYS A 103 1.25 -24.54 12.27
C LYS A 103 1.77 -23.13 12.06
N ALA A 104 1.27 -22.43 11.04
CA ALA A 104 1.66 -21.04 10.80
C ALA A 104 1.24 -20.11 11.94
N LYS A 105 0.11 -20.37 12.63
CA LYS A 105 -0.33 -19.59 13.80
C LYS A 105 0.51 -19.87 15.04
N GLU A 106 1.00 -21.10 15.18
CA GLU A 106 1.85 -21.55 16.31
C GLU A 106 3.32 -21.17 16.14
N ARG A 107 3.66 -20.39 15.10
CA ARG A 107 5.03 -19.97 14.83
C ARG A 107 5.65 -19.26 16.05
N PRO A 108 6.88 -19.62 16.46
CA PRO A 108 7.56 -18.96 17.56
C PRO A 108 7.73 -17.45 17.32
N PRO A 109 7.56 -16.61 18.36
CA PRO A 109 7.76 -15.16 18.24
C PRO A 109 9.14 -14.76 17.70
N ALA A 110 10.20 -15.51 18.05
CA ALA A 110 11.56 -15.24 17.55
C ALA A 110 11.68 -15.41 16.03
N GLU A 111 10.98 -16.38 15.42
CA GLU A 111 10.97 -16.55 13.97
C GLU A 111 10.17 -15.44 13.29
N ILE A 112 9.08 -15.00 13.93
CA ILE A 112 8.29 -13.85 13.47
C ILE A 112 9.17 -12.60 13.44
N ASP A 113 9.91 -12.30 14.50
CA ASP A 113 10.79 -11.12 14.58
C ASP A 113 11.89 -11.13 13.50
N GLN A 114 12.47 -12.30 13.22
CA GLN A 114 13.45 -12.46 12.13
C GLN A 114 12.84 -12.14 10.76
N LEU A 115 11.63 -12.66 10.49
CA LEU A 115 10.92 -12.39 9.24
C LEU A 115 10.50 -10.93 9.12
N GLN A 116 10.01 -10.33 10.20
CA GLN A 116 9.65 -8.92 10.22
C GLN A 116 10.88 -8.05 9.93
N THR A 117 12.02 -8.37 10.53
CA THR A 117 13.28 -7.67 10.28
C THR A 117 13.70 -7.77 8.81
N ALA A 118 13.63 -8.96 8.21
CA ALA A 118 13.96 -9.17 6.81
C ALA A 118 13.00 -8.45 5.85
N LEU A 119 11.68 -8.52 6.12
CA LEU A 119 10.67 -7.84 5.33
C LEU A 119 10.79 -6.32 5.46
N CYS A 120 11.06 -5.80 6.66
CA CYS A 120 11.33 -4.37 6.88
C CYS A 120 12.63 -3.93 6.21
N ALA A 121 13.66 -4.78 6.09
CA ALA A 121 14.89 -4.44 5.40
C ALA A 121 14.66 -4.30 3.88
N ARG A 122 13.83 -5.16 3.30
CA ARG A 122 13.56 -5.18 1.85
C ARG A 122 12.48 -4.18 1.41
N TYR A 123 11.37 -4.12 2.15
CA TYR A 123 10.18 -3.41 1.73
C TYR A 123 9.99 -2.09 2.49
N PHE A 124 10.04 -0.98 1.76
CA PHE A 124 9.87 0.35 2.33
C PHE A 124 8.48 0.54 2.93
N ASP A 125 7.43 0.11 2.25
CA ASP A 125 6.06 0.35 2.69
C ASP A 125 5.69 -0.44 3.95
N VAL A 126 6.23 -1.66 4.11
CA VAL A 126 6.12 -2.43 5.35
C VAL A 126 6.86 -1.73 6.49
N ARG A 127 8.09 -1.25 6.22
CA ARG A 127 8.91 -0.53 7.21
C ARG A 127 8.28 0.80 7.64
N ALA A 128 7.66 1.54 6.72
CA ALA A 128 7.13 2.88 6.97
C ALA A 128 5.68 2.87 7.47
N PHE A 129 4.80 2.12 6.81
CA PHE A 129 3.35 2.12 7.09
C PHE A 129 2.88 0.89 7.86
N GLY A 130 3.70 -0.16 7.94
CA GLY A 130 3.31 -1.43 8.54
C GLY A 130 2.44 -2.28 7.62
N GLY A 131 1.93 -3.38 8.18
CA GLY A 131 1.09 -4.31 7.44
C GLY A 131 0.68 -5.53 8.26
N VAL A 132 -0.40 -6.17 7.84
CA VAL A 132 -0.83 -7.48 8.36
C VAL A 132 -0.20 -8.56 7.48
N LEU A 133 0.71 -9.33 8.05
CA LEU A 133 1.51 -10.35 7.37
C LEU A 133 1.19 -11.76 7.89
N SER A 134 0.06 -11.91 8.60
CA SER A 134 -0.37 -13.17 9.22
C SER A 134 -1.05 -14.15 8.26
N THR A 135 -0.85 -13.95 6.95
CA THR A 135 -1.37 -14.82 5.89
C THR A 135 -0.30 -15.80 5.42
N GLY A 136 -0.73 -16.98 4.96
CA GLY A 136 0.16 -17.99 4.39
C GLY A 136 1.24 -18.45 5.38
N PRO A 137 2.54 -18.19 5.13
CA PRO A 137 3.61 -18.53 6.06
C PRO A 137 3.51 -17.84 7.43
N ASN A 138 2.78 -16.72 7.56
CA ASN A 138 2.63 -15.92 8.78
C ASN A 138 3.94 -15.26 9.29
N ALA A 139 4.07 -13.95 9.04
CA ALA A 139 5.10 -13.09 9.63
C ALA A 139 4.52 -12.09 10.65
N GLY A 140 3.34 -12.38 11.21
CA GLY A 140 2.69 -11.56 12.24
C GLY A 140 2.13 -10.25 11.71
N GLN A 141 2.20 -9.20 12.54
CA GLN A 141 1.72 -7.87 12.22
C GLN A 141 2.78 -6.83 12.57
N ILE A 142 3.02 -5.89 11.66
CA ILE A 142 3.97 -4.80 11.86
C ILE A 142 3.19 -3.48 11.93
N ARG A 143 3.50 -2.66 12.94
CA ARG A 143 3.01 -1.28 13.04
C ARG A 143 4.10 -0.35 12.51
N GLY A 144 3.80 0.37 11.44
CA GLY A 144 4.72 1.36 10.87
C GLY A 144 4.72 2.67 11.66
N PRO A 145 5.87 3.37 11.73
CA PRO A 145 5.97 4.65 12.43
C PRO A 145 5.22 5.79 11.73
N VAL A 146 4.96 5.70 10.43
CA VAL A 146 4.30 6.77 9.66
C VAL A 146 2.80 6.53 9.60
N GLN A 147 2.06 7.33 10.37
CA GLN A 147 0.61 7.38 10.34
C GLN A 147 0.14 8.66 9.65
N LEU A 148 -0.73 8.50 8.66
CA LEU A 148 -1.36 9.60 7.94
C LEU A 148 -2.86 9.55 8.23
N THR A 149 -3.48 10.72 8.30
CA THR A 149 -4.94 10.86 8.43
C THR A 149 -5.52 11.35 7.11
N PHE A 150 -6.85 11.42 7.03
CA PHE A 150 -7.52 12.04 5.88
C PHE A 150 -7.09 13.50 5.78
N SER A 151 -6.73 13.92 4.57
CA SER A 151 -6.52 15.34 4.24
C SER A 151 -7.85 15.96 3.85
N ARG A 152 -8.04 17.21 4.27
CA ARG A 152 -9.24 18.02 4.02
C ARG A 152 -8.85 19.28 3.28
N SER A 153 -9.67 19.70 2.31
CA SER A 153 -9.54 21.03 1.73
C SER A 153 -9.79 22.10 2.82
N VAL A 154 -9.15 23.26 2.66
CA VAL A 154 -9.34 24.40 3.57
C VAL A 154 -10.79 24.89 3.47
N ASP A 155 -11.25 25.05 2.23
CA ASP A 155 -12.58 25.54 1.88
C ASP A 155 -13.45 24.43 1.27
N PRO A 156 -14.79 24.56 1.32
CA PRO A 156 -15.70 23.68 0.59
C PRO A 156 -15.36 23.62 -0.90
N VAL A 157 -15.55 22.44 -1.51
CA VAL A 157 -15.27 22.22 -2.93
C VAL A 157 -16.55 21.90 -3.69
N GLN A 158 -16.68 22.45 -4.89
CA GLN A 158 -17.75 22.13 -5.81
C GLN A 158 -17.18 21.34 -6.99
N PRO A 159 -17.50 20.04 -7.13
CA PRO A 159 -17.08 19.25 -8.28
C PRO A 159 -17.86 19.71 -9.52
N LEU A 160 -17.19 19.71 -10.67
CA LEU A 160 -17.81 20.03 -11.96
C LEU A 160 -17.78 18.79 -12.86
N ASP A 161 -18.93 18.46 -13.43
CA ASP A 161 -19.04 17.42 -14.45
C ASP A 161 -18.73 18.01 -15.82
N LEU A 162 -17.54 17.71 -16.34
CA LEU A 162 -17.08 18.18 -17.63
C LEU A 162 -17.24 17.06 -18.68
N GLY A 163 -18.24 17.22 -19.55
CA GLY A 163 -18.48 16.30 -20.65
C GLY A 163 -17.34 16.31 -21.68
N ILE A 164 -16.88 15.12 -22.06
CA ILE A 164 -15.88 14.93 -23.12
C ILE A 164 -16.42 13.98 -24.20
N THR A 165 -15.96 14.16 -25.43
CA THR A 165 -16.30 13.28 -26.56
C THR A 165 -15.08 12.43 -26.94
N ARG A 166 -15.30 11.15 -27.23
CA ARG A 166 -14.26 10.25 -27.77
C ARG A 166 -14.64 9.87 -29.20
N VAL A 167 -13.75 10.16 -30.14
CA VAL A 167 -13.95 9.88 -31.58
C VAL A 167 -13.64 8.42 -31.94
N ALA A 168 -12.84 7.73 -31.12
CA ALA A 168 -12.47 6.34 -31.37
C ALA A 168 -13.62 5.36 -31.07
N ASP A 169 -13.92 4.52 -32.05
CA ASP A 169 -14.79 3.35 -31.95
C ASP A 169 -14.04 2.21 -31.23
N VAL A 170 -14.76 1.42 -30.44
CA VAL A 170 -14.19 0.31 -29.65
C VAL A 170 -14.33 -1.02 -30.38
N ASP A 171 -15.30 -1.11 -31.30
CA ASP A 171 -15.80 -2.41 -31.74
C ASP A 171 -15.34 -2.79 -33.16
N LYS A 172 -15.07 -1.82 -34.06
CA LYS A 172 -14.58 -2.09 -35.43
C LYS A 172 -13.61 -1.03 -35.97
N PRO A 173 -12.58 -1.40 -36.74
CA PRO A 173 -11.88 -0.44 -37.58
C PRO A 173 -12.87 0.13 -38.61
N GLN A 174 -12.87 1.45 -38.80
CA GLN A 174 -13.61 2.06 -39.91
C GLN A 174 -12.99 1.57 -41.22
N ASP A 175 -13.67 0.64 -41.90
CA ASP A 175 -13.39 0.34 -43.29
C ASP A 175 -13.71 1.60 -44.10
N SER A 176 -12.65 2.19 -44.66
CA SER A 176 -12.67 3.36 -45.55
C SER A 176 -13.25 3.03 -46.92
#